data_AF-A0A949EN40-F1
#
_entry.id   AF-A0A949EN40-F1
#
_cell.length_a   1.000
_cell.length_b   1.000
_cell.length_c   1.000
_cell.angle_alpha   90.00
_cell.angle_beta   90.00
_cell.angle_gamma   90.00
#
_symmetry.space_group_name_H-M   'P 1'
#
loop_
_entity.id
_entity.type
_entity.pdbx_description
1 polymer ?
#
loop_
_entity_poly.entity_id
_entity_poly.type
_entity_poly.pdbx_seq_one_letter_code
_entity_poly.pdbx_strand_id
1 'polypeptide(L)'
;MIESIHEIEPFIKLNAYDFLVSNNIVYVKVDNRFIKSIKEKILQKYGSLRQYNLQKLKICYGTLKYNFGISRYFKLMRLLKIAQDVSLSKEEVFDHIFAFFATGSHTSRELILQKKLIVDENFVEGYSLYLAEGDSGLNGSTKPRKVRFTNSELSVVRYFIEWIRRHFPGNYFYLNIIYPRTDAPIPRLIESIKNYLEITDDQIRIKKGYYNKRLKYRVCLDQAILIDLILSLEETIKKACIHSKELATSYIRGMMAGEGTVYFNKSRYVRIEMKNEREIKYLTGLFKLLSYEYKVSLRSTRKNMWSIYVGAKQLRKFYNGIGFGSHKKRQAVLEMAANKKLRVNQYI
;
A
#
# COMPACT_ATOMS: atom_id res chain seq x y z
N MET A 1 24.31 11.80 34.72
CA MET A 1 23.40 12.25 33.65
C MET A 1 22.84 11.00 32.99
N ILE A 2 21.61 10.65 33.31
CA ILE A 2 20.88 9.56 32.66
C ILE A 2 20.18 10.22 31.48
N GLU A 3 20.68 9.98 30.27
CA GLU A 3 19.98 10.39 29.06
C GLU A 3 18.62 9.69 29.06
N SER A 4 17.56 10.49 29.02
CA SER A 4 16.19 10.01 28.91
C SER A 4 16.08 9.18 27.64
N ILE A 5 15.92 7.87 27.80
CA ILE A 5 15.49 6.98 26.72
C ILE A 5 14.08 7.45 26.35
N HIS A 6 13.99 8.31 25.33
CA HIS A 6 12.71 8.58 24.69
C HIS A 6 12.21 7.24 24.16
N GLU A 7 11.18 6.69 24.81
CA GLU A 7 10.42 5.56 24.29
C GLU A 7 9.96 5.94 22.88
N ILE A 8 10.57 5.32 21.88
CA ILE A 8 10.18 5.48 20.49
C ILE A 8 8.77 4.88 20.40
N GLU A 9 7.75 5.72 20.15
CA GLU A 9 6.38 5.24 19.93
C GLU A 9 6.43 4.10 18.88
N PRO A 10 5.73 2.96 19.09
CA PRO A 10 5.82 1.79 18.22
C PRO A 10 5.15 1.98 16.85
N PHE A 11 4.84 3.22 16.49
CA PHE A 11 4.18 3.61 15.26
C PHE A 11 4.61 5.03 14.88
N ILE A 12 4.40 5.39 13.62
CA ILE A 12 4.63 6.74 13.10
C ILE A 12 3.30 7.35 12.69
N LYS A 13 3.07 8.61 13.04
CA LYS A 13 1.91 9.39 12.61
C LYS A 13 2.33 10.24 11.40
N LEU A 14 1.71 9.98 10.26
CA LEU A 14 1.97 10.72 9.02
C LEU A 14 0.74 11.55 8.63
N ASN A 15 0.96 12.72 8.04
CA ASN A 15 -0.09 13.44 7.36
C ASN A 15 -0.15 12.97 5.91
N ALA A 16 -1.16 12.17 5.57
CA ALA A 16 -1.30 11.56 4.25
C ALA A 16 -1.42 12.60 3.13
N TYR A 17 -1.92 13.80 3.45
CA TYR A 17 -2.15 14.84 2.46
C TYR A 17 -0.84 15.48 2.00
N ASP A 18 0.20 15.49 2.84
CA ASP A 18 1.53 16.00 2.51
C ASP A 18 2.15 15.23 1.34
N PHE A 19 1.93 13.92 1.28
CA PHE A 19 2.38 13.06 0.20
C PHE A 19 1.62 13.30 -1.13
N LEU A 20 0.48 13.98 -1.08
CA LEU A 20 -0.34 14.30 -2.26
C LEU A 20 -0.11 15.70 -2.80
N VAL A 21 0.50 16.61 -2.02
CA VAL A 21 0.75 18.00 -2.43
C VAL A 21 1.56 18.06 -3.71
N SER A 22 2.61 17.25 -3.85
CA SER A 22 3.48 17.25 -5.03
C SER A 22 2.82 16.66 -6.29
N ASN A 23 1.63 16.06 -6.18
CA ASN A 23 1.01 15.33 -7.27
C ASN A 23 0.05 16.20 -8.09
N ASN A 24 0.47 16.56 -9.30
CA ASN A 24 -0.25 17.50 -10.18
C ASN A 24 -1.57 16.96 -10.75
N ILE A 25 -1.83 15.65 -10.66
CA ILE A 25 -3.09 15.03 -11.12
C ILE A 25 -4.18 15.06 -10.05
N VAL A 26 -3.85 15.48 -8.82
CA VAL A 26 -4.75 15.42 -7.66
C VAL A 26 -5.67 16.64 -7.63
N TYR A 27 -6.95 16.34 -7.54
CA TYR A 27 -8.03 17.27 -7.27
C TYR A 27 -8.67 16.90 -5.93
N VAL A 28 -9.25 17.89 -5.28
CA VAL A 28 -9.89 17.76 -3.98
C VAL A 28 -11.29 18.32 -4.00
N LYS A 29 -12.16 17.71 -3.21
CA LYS A 29 -13.48 18.22 -2.88
C LYS A 29 -13.40 18.84 -1.50
N VAL A 30 -13.88 20.07 -1.42
CA VAL A 30 -13.86 20.89 -0.21
C VAL A 30 -15.24 21.44 0.08
N ASP A 31 -15.51 21.80 1.33
CA ASP A 31 -16.82 22.29 1.73
C ASP A 31 -17.16 23.65 1.08
N ASN A 32 -18.43 23.80 0.72
CA ASN A 32 -18.90 25.00 0.04
C ASN A 32 -18.76 26.27 0.91
N ARG A 33 -18.77 26.12 2.25
CA ARG A 33 -18.61 27.24 3.19
C ARG A 33 -17.18 27.77 3.16
N PHE A 34 -16.17 26.89 3.18
CA PHE A 34 -14.77 27.27 3.02
C PHE A 34 -14.50 27.94 1.68
N ILE A 35 -15.06 27.43 0.58
CA ILE A 35 -14.98 28.07 -0.74
C ILE A 35 -15.57 29.48 -0.72
N LYS A 36 -16.70 29.68 -0.03
CA LYS A 36 -17.30 31.01 0.14
C LYS A 36 -16.37 31.94 0.94
N SER A 37 -15.80 31.46 2.04
CA SER A 37 -14.82 32.19 2.85
C SER A 37 -13.58 32.60 2.04
N ILE A 38 -12.99 31.70 1.24
CA ILE A 38 -11.88 32.03 0.34
C ILE A 38 -12.28 33.15 -0.62
N LYS A 39 -13.47 33.08 -1.24
CA LYS A 39 -13.94 34.13 -2.16
C LYS A 39 -14.06 35.48 -1.47
N GLU A 40 -14.64 35.52 -0.27
CA GLU A 40 -14.79 36.74 0.51
C GLU A 40 -13.43 37.36 0.83
N LYS A 41 -12.45 36.56 1.28
CA LYS A 41 -11.08 37.01 1.53
C LYS A 41 -10.38 37.53 0.25
N ILE A 42 -10.60 36.89 -0.90
CA ILE A 42 -10.08 37.39 -2.18
C ILE A 42 -10.70 38.76 -2.51
N LEU A 43 -12.02 38.90 -2.37
CA LEU A 43 -12.72 40.16 -2.64
C LEU A 43 -12.24 41.28 -1.72
N GLN A 44 -12.06 41.01 -0.43
CA GLN A 44 -11.53 41.96 0.54
C GLN A 44 -10.11 42.42 0.18
N LYS A 45 -9.23 41.49 -0.21
CA LYS A 45 -7.80 41.79 -0.46
C LYS A 45 -7.52 42.37 -1.85
N TYR A 46 -8.27 41.97 -2.87
CA TYR A 46 -7.99 42.28 -4.27
C TYR A 46 -9.13 43.03 -4.99
N GLY A 47 -10.21 43.38 -4.29
CA GLY A 47 -11.37 44.11 -4.82
C GLY A 47 -12.30 43.28 -5.71
N SER A 48 -11.75 42.42 -6.58
CA SER A 48 -12.54 41.52 -7.41
C SER A 48 -11.83 40.20 -7.71
N LEU A 49 -12.62 39.15 -7.98
CA LEU A 49 -12.10 37.86 -8.42
C LEU A 49 -11.37 37.97 -9.78
N ARG A 50 -11.78 38.91 -10.65
CA ARG A 50 -11.15 39.18 -11.95
C ARG A 50 -9.74 39.75 -11.77
N GLN A 51 -9.61 40.73 -10.88
CA GLN A 51 -8.32 41.36 -10.58
C GLN A 51 -7.33 40.36 -10.00
N TYR A 52 -7.77 39.52 -9.05
CA TYR A 52 -6.94 38.44 -8.51
C TYR A 52 -6.48 37.45 -9.60
N ASN A 53 -7.36 37.03 -10.51
CA ASN A 53 -7.00 36.13 -11.62
C ASN A 53 -5.89 36.70 -12.50
N LEU A 54 -6.03 37.97 -12.89
CA LEU A 54 -5.04 38.65 -13.74
C LEU A 54 -3.71 38.81 -13.02
N GLN A 55 -3.73 39.26 -11.76
CA GLN A 55 -2.53 39.62 -11.01
C GLN A 55 -1.77 38.40 -10.45
N LYS A 56 -2.46 37.37 -9.96
CA LYS A 56 -1.85 36.25 -9.21
C LYS A 56 -1.84 34.93 -9.95
N LEU A 57 -2.95 34.61 -10.63
CA LEU A 57 -3.06 33.35 -11.36
C LEU A 57 -2.58 33.46 -12.81
N LYS A 58 -2.43 34.68 -13.35
CA LYS A 58 -2.07 34.96 -14.75
C LYS A 58 -3.00 34.25 -15.74
N ILE A 59 -4.29 34.18 -15.43
CA ILE A 59 -5.31 33.55 -16.28
C ILE A 59 -6.12 34.66 -16.94
N CYS A 60 -6.07 34.76 -18.28
CA CYS A 60 -6.76 35.82 -19.05
C CYS A 60 -8.28 35.67 -19.13
N TYR A 61 -8.90 34.65 -18.51
CA TYR A 61 -10.34 34.43 -18.58
C TYR A 61 -11.12 35.15 -17.47
N GLY A 62 -12.24 35.76 -17.88
CA GLY A 62 -12.99 36.76 -17.12
C GLY A 62 -13.62 36.33 -15.80
N THR A 63 -13.69 35.04 -15.42
CA THR A 63 -14.25 34.71 -14.10
C THR A 63 -13.69 33.44 -13.45
N LEU A 64 -13.26 33.63 -12.21
CA LEU A 64 -13.09 32.61 -11.17
C LEU A 64 -14.41 31.84 -10.91
N LYS A 65 -15.55 32.34 -11.42
CA LYS A 65 -16.89 31.74 -11.40
C LYS A 65 -16.97 30.35 -12.05
N TYR A 66 -16.09 29.99 -12.99
CA TYR A 66 -16.06 28.65 -13.59
C TYR A 66 -15.18 27.65 -12.80
N ASN A 67 -14.13 28.13 -12.11
CA ASN A 67 -13.28 27.29 -11.27
C ASN A 67 -13.82 27.15 -9.84
N PHE A 68 -14.58 28.14 -9.35
CA PHE A 68 -15.20 28.15 -8.02
C PHE A 68 -16.75 28.19 -8.08
N GLY A 69 -17.35 28.04 -9.24
CA GLY A 69 -18.79 27.76 -9.42
C GLY A 69 -18.93 26.48 -10.23
N ILE A 70 -19.90 25.63 -9.86
CA ILE A 70 -20.23 24.27 -10.38
C ILE A 70 -19.03 23.29 -10.52
N SER A 71 -17.77 23.70 -10.33
CA SER A 71 -16.65 22.77 -10.25
C SER A 71 -16.72 22.03 -8.93
N ARG A 72 -17.17 20.76 -9.00
CA ARG A 72 -17.21 19.85 -7.86
C ARG A 72 -15.83 19.61 -7.22
N TYR A 73 -14.74 19.87 -7.95
CA TYR A 73 -13.37 19.57 -7.52
C TYR A 73 -12.38 20.70 -7.86
N PHE A 74 -11.31 20.81 -7.09
CA PHE A 74 -10.26 21.82 -7.23
C PHE A 74 -8.89 21.14 -7.32
N LYS A 75 -8.00 21.57 -8.22
CA LYS A 75 -6.61 21.07 -8.21
C LYS A 75 -5.96 21.44 -6.86
N LEU A 76 -5.42 20.45 -6.14
CA LEU A 76 -4.91 20.62 -4.77
C LEU A 76 -3.84 21.73 -4.69
N MET A 77 -2.81 21.65 -5.53
CA MET A 77 -1.73 22.64 -5.58
C MET A 77 -2.23 24.06 -5.86
N ARG A 78 -3.22 24.19 -6.74
CA ARG A 78 -3.80 25.50 -7.05
C ARG A 78 -4.61 26.05 -5.88
N LEU A 79 -5.39 25.20 -5.22
CA LEU A 79 -6.15 25.58 -4.03
C LEU A 79 -5.22 26.05 -2.92
N LEU A 80 -4.14 25.32 -2.65
CA LEU A 80 -3.13 25.69 -1.65
C LEU A 80 -2.49 27.04 -1.96
N LYS A 81 -2.12 27.29 -3.23
CA LYS A 81 -1.59 28.60 -3.64
C LYS A 81 -2.60 29.72 -3.43
N ILE A 82 -3.87 29.50 -3.77
CA ILE A 82 -4.92 30.50 -3.58
C ILE A 82 -5.14 30.80 -2.09
N ALA A 83 -5.18 29.76 -1.25
CA ALA A 83 -5.30 29.89 0.18
C ALA A 83 -4.13 30.70 0.78
N GLN A 84 -2.90 30.40 0.36
CA GLN A 84 -1.70 31.14 0.77
C GLN A 84 -1.80 32.63 0.38
N ASP A 85 -2.27 32.94 -0.83
CA ASP A 85 -2.44 34.32 -1.31
C ASP A 85 -3.46 35.13 -0.49
N VAL A 86 -4.34 34.47 0.27
CA VAL A 86 -5.29 35.08 1.21
C VAL A 86 -5.00 34.76 2.68
N SER A 87 -3.74 34.41 2.99
CA SER A 87 -3.25 34.19 4.35
C SER A 87 -3.94 33.06 5.11
N LEU A 88 -4.42 32.03 4.41
CA LEU A 88 -4.88 30.77 5.01
C LEU A 88 -3.73 29.77 5.05
N SER A 89 -3.62 29.03 6.16
CA SER A 89 -2.58 28.02 6.32
C SER A 89 -2.87 26.76 5.50
N LYS A 90 -1.84 25.94 5.25
CA LYS A 90 -2.00 24.65 4.56
C LYS A 90 -2.91 23.72 5.37
N GLU A 91 -2.72 23.72 6.68
CA GLU A 91 -3.43 22.89 7.65
C GLU A 91 -4.92 23.23 7.67
N GLU A 92 -5.25 24.52 7.63
CA GLU A 92 -6.62 25.02 7.54
C GLU A 92 -7.29 24.54 6.23
N VAL A 93 -6.59 24.61 5.08
CA VAL A 93 -7.11 24.05 3.83
C VAL A 93 -7.35 22.54 3.96
N PHE A 94 -6.46 21.81 4.62
CA PHE A 94 -6.57 20.37 4.77
C PHE A 94 -7.78 19.95 5.59
N ASP A 95 -8.14 20.70 6.63
CA ASP A 95 -9.30 20.39 7.47
C ASP A 95 -10.64 20.52 6.73
N HIS A 96 -10.62 21.23 5.61
CA HIS A 96 -11.76 21.44 4.74
C HIS A 96 -11.85 20.46 3.56
N ILE A 97 -10.85 19.58 3.36
CA ILE A 97 -10.85 18.53 2.33
C ILE A 97 -11.57 17.29 2.87
N PHE A 98 -12.58 16.81 2.14
CA PHE A 98 -13.30 15.58 2.51
C PHE A 98 -13.26 14.47 1.46
N ALA A 99 -12.76 14.75 0.26
CA ALA A 99 -12.52 13.72 -0.75
C ALA A 99 -11.44 14.13 -1.76
N PHE A 100 -10.82 13.12 -2.37
CA PHE A 100 -9.81 13.27 -3.40
C PHE A 100 -10.29 12.65 -4.72
N PHE A 101 -9.79 13.22 -5.82
CA PHE A 101 -10.06 12.78 -7.19
C PHE A 101 -8.78 12.91 -8.02
N ALA A 102 -8.58 12.04 -9.01
CA ALA A 102 -7.46 12.16 -9.94
C ALA A 102 -7.88 11.98 -11.39
N THR A 103 -7.39 12.88 -12.24
CA THR A 103 -7.42 12.69 -13.69
C THR A 103 -6.47 11.55 -14.04
N GLY A 104 -7.01 10.43 -14.52
CA GLY A 104 -6.23 9.20 -14.72
C GLY A 104 -6.51 8.10 -13.69
N SER A 105 -7.67 8.13 -13.04
CA SER A 105 -8.30 6.96 -12.41
C SER A 105 -9.15 6.20 -13.43
N HIS A 106 -9.38 4.90 -13.21
CA HIS A 106 -10.28 4.07 -14.03
C HIS A 106 -11.76 4.40 -13.83
N THR A 107 -12.06 5.08 -12.73
CA THR A 107 -13.42 5.49 -12.38
C THR A 107 -13.42 6.95 -11.98
N SER A 108 -14.60 7.57 -12.04
CA SER A 108 -14.82 8.92 -11.53
C SER A 108 -15.04 8.96 -10.01
N ARG A 109 -14.78 7.85 -9.30
CA ARG A 109 -15.09 7.71 -7.88
C ARG A 109 -14.15 8.57 -7.03
N GLU A 110 -14.74 9.19 -6.02
CA GLU A 110 -14.04 9.91 -4.97
C GLU A 110 -13.26 8.91 -4.09
N LEU A 111 -12.04 9.29 -3.70
CA LEU A 111 -11.26 8.60 -2.67
C LEU A 111 -11.43 9.36 -1.35
N ILE A 112 -11.88 8.67 -0.31
CA ILE A 112 -11.94 9.20 1.05
C ILE A 112 -10.62 8.83 1.73
N LEU A 113 -9.86 9.83 2.17
CA LEU A 113 -8.57 9.64 2.80
C LEU A 113 -8.54 10.37 4.14
N GLN A 114 -8.19 9.66 5.19
CA GLN A 114 -7.95 10.27 6.49
C GLN A 114 -6.67 11.13 6.43
N LYS A 115 -6.73 12.34 7.00
CA LYS A 115 -5.57 13.24 7.09
C LYS A 115 -4.41 12.58 7.82
N LYS A 116 -4.69 11.92 8.94
CA LYS A 116 -3.70 11.21 9.75
C LYS A 116 -3.66 9.72 9.37
N LEU A 117 -2.49 9.26 8.93
CA LEU A 117 -2.19 7.86 8.67
C LEU A 117 -1.29 7.32 9.79
N ILE A 118 -1.70 6.22 10.41
CA ILE A 118 -0.90 5.54 11.45
C ILE A 118 -0.13 4.41 10.78
N VAL A 119 1.19 4.50 10.81
CA VAL A 119 2.12 3.49 10.31
C VAL A 119 2.58 2.66 11.50
N ASP A 120 1.82 1.62 11.81
CA ASP A 120 2.11 0.59 12.82
C ASP A 120 2.62 -0.71 12.15
N GLU A 121 2.91 -1.73 12.95
CA GLU A 121 3.31 -3.07 12.48
C GLU A 121 2.36 -3.64 11.43
N ASN A 122 1.05 -3.51 11.65
CA ASN A 122 0.04 -4.01 10.71
C ASN A 122 0.07 -3.24 9.38
N PHE A 123 0.23 -1.92 9.43
CA PHE A 123 0.40 -1.11 8.23
C PHE A 123 1.62 -1.58 7.43
N VAL A 124 2.77 -1.75 8.09
CA VAL A 124 4.04 -2.13 7.48
C VAL A 124 4.00 -3.54 6.88
N GLU A 125 3.38 -4.50 7.57
CA GLU A 125 3.20 -5.86 7.03
C GLU A 125 2.31 -5.85 5.78
N GLY A 126 1.18 -5.13 5.79
CA GLY A 126 0.32 -5.03 4.60
C GLY A 126 0.96 -4.26 3.44
N TYR A 127 1.73 -3.21 3.76
CA TYR A 127 2.51 -2.45 2.77
C TYR A 127 3.56 -3.33 2.07
N SER A 128 4.38 -4.04 2.84
CA SER A 128 5.44 -4.91 2.28
C SER A 128 4.86 -6.13 1.54
N LEU A 129 3.75 -6.69 2.02
CA LEU A 129 2.98 -7.70 1.29
C LEU A 129 2.47 -7.15 -0.06
N TYR A 130 1.99 -5.91 -0.09
CA TYR A 130 1.60 -5.27 -1.34
C TYR A 130 2.80 -5.07 -2.28
N LEU A 131 3.97 -4.68 -1.79
CA LEU A 131 5.17 -4.60 -2.64
C LEU A 131 5.58 -5.96 -3.23
N ALA A 132 5.35 -7.05 -2.49
CA ALA A 132 5.67 -8.40 -2.91
C ALA A 132 4.74 -8.93 -4.02
N GLU A 133 3.42 -8.73 -3.89
CA GLU A 133 2.41 -9.39 -4.75
C GLU A 133 1.53 -8.40 -5.55
N GLY A 134 1.71 -7.10 -5.31
CA GLY A 134 0.94 -6.03 -5.91
C GLY A 134 1.41 -5.67 -7.31
N ASP A 135 0.47 -5.19 -8.13
CA ASP A 135 0.78 -4.49 -9.38
C ASP A 135 0.96 -3.01 -9.06
N SER A 136 2.20 -2.52 -9.16
CA SER A 136 2.54 -1.11 -8.94
C SER A 136 2.06 -0.18 -10.05
N GLY A 137 1.46 -0.72 -11.13
CA GLY A 137 1.01 0.06 -12.27
C GLY A 137 2.14 0.66 -13.10
N LEU A 138 3.40 0.25 -12.86
CA LEU A 138 4.60 0.74 -13.56
C LEU A 138 4.73 0.21 -15.00
N ASN A 139 3.89 -0.74 -15.42
CA ASN A 139 3.76 -1.06 -16.84
C ASN A 139 3.09 0.12 -17.55
N GLY A 140 3.92 0.99 -18.16
CA GLY A 140 3.55 2.27 -18.77
C GLY A 140 2.49 2.23 -19.88
N SER A 141 1.97 1.06 -20.26
CA SER A 141 0.89 0.89 -21.23
C SER A 141 -0.51 1.05 -20.65
N THR A 142 -0.72 0.84 -19.33
CA THR A 142 -2.06 0.97 -18.73
C THR A 142 -2.17 2.24 -17.90
N LYS A 143 -2.31 3.37 -18.59
CA LYS A 143 -3.10 4.48 -18.02
C LYS A 143 -4.55 4.06 -18.11
N PRO A 144 -5.32 4.01 -17.02
CA PRO A 144 -5.05 4.56 -15.68
C PRO A 144 -4.42 3.60 -14.62
N ARG A 145 -3.65 4.17 -13.68
CA ARG A 145 -2.95 3.46 -12.57
C ARG A 145 -3.94 3.04 -11.49
N LYS A 146 -3.73 1.88 -10.85
CA LYS A 146 -4.61 1.37 -9.78
C LYS A 146 -3.93 0.35 -8.88
N VAL A 147 -4.42 0.26 -7.64
CA VAL A 147 -4.00 -0.79 -6.71
C VAL A 147 -4.64 -2.10 -7.16
N ARG A 148 -3.80 -3.07 -7.53
CA ARG A 148 -4.22 -4.46 -7.68
C ARG A 148 -3.34 -5.35 -6.83
N PHE A 149 -3.96 -6.28 -6.13
CA PHE A 149 -3.27 -7.30 -5.36
C PHE A 149 -3.80 -8.65 -5.79
N THR A 150 -2.93 -9.56 -6.22
CA THR A 150 -3.34 -10.89 -6.69
C THR A 150 -2.70 -11.97 -5.85
N ASN A 151 -3.49 -12.88 -5.28
CA ASN A 151 -2.95 -14.08 -4.63
C ASN A 151 -3.86 -15.29 -4.87
N SER A 152 -3.32 -16.50 -4.75
CA SER A 152 -4.10 -17.75 -4.82
C SER A 152 -4.60 -18.22 -3.46
N GLU A 153 -4.03 -17.71 -2.37
CA GLU A 153 -4.41 -18.09 -1.01
C GLU A 153 -5.41 -17.09 -0.43
N LEU A 154 -6.60 -17.60 -0.08
CA LEU A 154 -7.72 -16.77 0.36
C LEU A 154 -7.44 -16.09 1.71
N SER A 155 -6.64 -16.70 2.58
CA SER A 155 -6.23 -16.10 3.86
C SER A 155 -5.36 -14.85 3.67
N VAL A 156 -4.48 -14.84 2.67
CA VAL A 156 -3.66 -13.68 2.31
C VAL A 156 -4.53 -12.57 1.70
N VAL A 157 -5.51 -12.96 0.87
CA VAL A 157 -6.48 -12.02 0.28
C VAL A 157 -7.35 -11.37 1.35
N ARG A 158 -7.83 -12.15 2.32
CA ARG A 158 -8.60 -11.67 3.48
C ARG A 158 -7.80 -10.63 4.26
N TYR A 159 -6.55 -10.95 4.60
CA TYR A 159 -5.67 -10.02 5.30
C TYR A 159 -5.50 -8.70 4.54
N PHE A 160 -5.31 -8.76 3.22
CA PHE A 160 -5.18 -7.54 2.41
C PHE A 160 -6.48 -6.72 2.37
N ILE A 161 -7.66 -7.36 2.31
CA ILE A 161 -8.95 -6.68 2.41
C ILE A 161 -9.13 -6.01 3.77
N GLU A 162 -8.79 -6.71 4.86
CA GLU A 162 -8.84 -6.16 6.22
C GLU A 162 -7.89 -4.96 6.37
N TRP A 163 -6.68 -5.05 5.80
CA TRP A 163 -5.71 -3.95 5.75
C TRP A 163 -6.28 -2.72 5.02
N ILE A 164 -6.92 -2.91 3.86
CA ILE A 164 -7.60 -1.82 3.14
C ILE A 164 -8.72 -1.21 3.99
N ARG A 165 -9.57 -2.04 4.60
CA ARG A 165 -10.69 -1.57 5.43
C ARG A 165 -10.23 -0.76 6.63
N ARG A 166 -9.13 -1.18 7.27
CA ARG A 166 -8.55 -0.50 8.43
C ARG A 166 -7.94 0.84 8.07
N HIS A 167 -7.11 0.89 7.03
CA HIS A 167 -6.26 2.06 6.75
C HIS A 167 -6.84 3.00 5.69
N PHE A 168 -7.78 2.52 4.88
CA PHE A 168 -8.47 3.30 3.83
C PHE A 168 -9.99 3.08 3.89
N PRO A 169 -10.64 3.32 5.04
CA PRO A 169 -12.06 3.03 5.23
C PRO A 169 -12.94 3.85 4.29
N GLY A 170 -14.12 3.32 3.97
CA GLY A 170 -15.13 3.99 3.11
C GLY A 170 -14.80 3.98 1.61
N ASN A 171 -13.66 3.41 1.20
CA ASN A 171 -13.32 3.28 -0.20
C ASN A 171 -13.82 1.96 -0.79
N TYR A 172 -14.49 2.04 -1.93
CA TYR A 172 -14.93 0.85 -2.63
C TYR A 172 -13.74 0.10 -3.25
N PHE A 173 -13.77 -1.22 -3.08
CA PHE A 173 -12.95 -2.17 -3.81
C PHE A 173 -13.84 -3.28 -4.40
N TYR A 174 -13.31 -4.01 -5.37
CA TYR A 174 -13.92 -5.24 -5.89
C TYR A 174 -12.91 -6.38 -5.97
N LEU A 175 -13.41 -7.60 -5.91
CA LEU A 175 -12.67 -8.84 -6.06
C LEU A 175 -12.93 -9.45 -7.43
N ASN A 176 -11.90 -9.61 -8.24
CA ASN A 176 -11.99 -10.52 -9.38
C ASN A 176 -11.63 -11.95 -8.93
N ILE A 177 -12.57 -12.87 -9.09
CA ILE A 177 -12.33 -14.31 -8.97
C ILE A 177 -11.94 -14.82 -10.35
N ILE A 178 -10.67 -15.19 -10.51
CA ILE A 178 -10.08 -15.54 -11.80
C ILE A 178 -9.94 -17.06 -11.89
N TYR A 179 -10.86 -17.68 -12.62
CA TYR A 179 -10.88 -19.13 -12.85
C TYR A 179 -9.83 -19.56 -13.88
N PRO A 180 -9.30 -20.78 -13.79
CA PRO A 180 -8.60 -21.43 -14.89
C PRO A 180 -9.46 -21.47 -16.16
N ARG A 181 -8.82 -21.47 -17.34
CA ARG A 181 -9.52 -21.37 -18.63
C ARG A 181 -10.57 -22.46 -18.84
N THR A 182 -10.27 -23.67 -18.37
CA THR A 182 -11.09 -24.88 -18.52
C THR A 182 -12.24 -24.96 -17.54
N ASP A 183 -12.21 -24.16 -16.48
CA ASP A 183 -13.09 -24.36 -15.34
C ASP A 183 -14.35 -23.49 -15.48
N ALA A 184 -15.49 -24.07 -15.13
CA ALA A 184 -16.73 -23.33 -14.97
C ALA A 184 -16.79 -22.70 -13.58
N PRO A 185 -17.38 -21.49 -13.44
CA PRO A 185 -17.65 -20.92 -12.12
C PRO A 185 -18.58 -21.84 -11.31
N ILE A 186 -18.25 -22.06 -10.03
CA ILE A 186 -19.05 -22.90 -9.14
C ILE A 186 -19.81 -21.97 -8.16
N PRO A 187 -21.14 -21.84 -8.25
CA PRO A 187 -21.91 -20.89 -7.43
C PRO A 187 -21.71 -21.07 -5.92
N ARG A 188 -21.71 -22.32 -5.43
CA ARG A 188 -21.48 -22.62 -4.00
C ARG A 188 -20.10 -22.17 -3.51
N LEU A 189 -19.09 -22.27 -4.36
CA LEU A 189 -17.74 -21.80 -4.04
C LEU A 189 -17.70 -20.27 -3.95
N ILE A 190 -18.39 -19.58 -4.85
CA ILE A 190 -18.47 -18.11 -4.85
C ILE A 190 -19.13 -17.63 -3.55
N GLU A 191 -20.23 -18.25 -3.14
CA GLU A 191 -20.91 -17.91 -1.89
C GLU A 191 -20.04 -18.18 -0.66
N SER A 192 -19.31 -19.30 -0.63
CA SER A 192 -18.33 -19.57 0.43
C SER A 192 -17.23 -18.50 0.49
N ILE A 193 -16.73 -18.05 -0.67
CA ILE A 193 -15.72 -16.97 -0.75
C ILE A 193 -16.30 -15.64 -0.24
N LYS A 194 -17.54 -15.29 -0.63
CA LYS A 194 -18.23 -14.09 -0.14
C LYS A 194 -18.29 -14.06 1.37
N ASN A 195 -18.78 -15.15 1.96
CA ASN A 195 -18.94 -15.27 3.40
C ASN A 195 -17.60 -15.23 4.12
N TYR A 196 -16.57 -15.91 3.58
CA TYR A 196 -15.25 -15.91 4.20
C TYR A 196 -14.53 -14.54 4.17
N LEU A 197 -14.74 -13.76 3.10
CA LEU A 197 -14.15 -12.44 2.91
C LEU A 197 -15.05 -11.29 3.40
N GLU A 198 -16.28 -11.62 3.81
CA GLU A 198 -17.30 -10.67 4.26
C GLU A 198 -17.56 -9.57 3.21
N ILE A 199 -17.76 -9.96 1.94
CA ILE A 199 -18.00 -9.04 0.81
C ILE A 199 -19.36 -9.27 0.15
N THR A 200 -19.90 -8.21 -0.46
CA THR A 200 -21.22 -8.22 -1.11
C THR A 200 -21.14 -8.58 -2.61
N ASP A 201 -22.28 -8.91 -3.21
CA ASP A 201 -22.36 -9.33 -4.62
C ASP A 201 -21.87 -8.26 -5.60
N ASP A 202 -22.13 -6.98 -5.33
CA ASP A 202 -21.68 -5.87 -6.16
C ASP A 202 -20.15 -5.69 -6.15
N GLN A 203 -19.46 -6.34 -5.20
CA GLN A 203 -18.00 -6.33 -5.11
C GLN A 203 -17.36 -7.53 -5.84
N ILE A 204 -18.12 -8.49 -6.36
CA ILE A 204 -17.55 -9.67 -7.03
C ILE A 204 -17.62 -9.54 -8.55
N ARG A 205 -16.52 -9.92 -9.19
CA ARG A 205 -16.44 -10.07 -10.65
C ARG A 205 -15.83 -11.42 -10.98
N ILE A 206 -16.50 -12.20 -11.83
CA ILE A 206 -15.98 -13.48 -12.30
C ILE A 206 -15.20 -13.23 -13.59
N LYS A 207 -13.98 -13.76 -13.68
CA LYS A 207 -13.15 -13.67 -14.88
C LYS A 207 -12.56 -15.02 -15.25
N LYS A 208 -12.38 -15.27 -16.54
CA LYS A 208 -11.57 -16.39 -17.03
C LYS A 208 -10.12 -15.93 -17.20
N GLY A 209 -9.19 -16.70 -16.66
CA GLY A 209 -7.76 -16.46 -16.81
C GLY A 209 -7.21 -17.21 -18.01
N TYR A 210 -6.70 -16.51 -19.02
CA TYR A 210 -6.17 -17.11 -20.25
C TYR A 210 -4.99 -18.08 -20.01
N TYR A 211 -4.16 -17.82 -18.98
CA TYR A 211 -2.95 -18.61 -18.66
C TYR A 211 -2.90 -19.14 -17.22
N ASN A 212 -4.00 -19.01 -16.47
CA ASN A 212 -4.00 -19.42 -15.06
C ASN A 212 -4.30 -20.91 -14.94
N LYS A 213 -3.40 -21.66 -14.31
CA LYS A 213 -3.60 -23.09 -13.99
C LYS A 213 -4.35 -23.33 -12.66
N ARG A 214 -4.54 -22.27 -11.87
CA ARG A 214 -5.18 -22.30 -10.56
C ARG A 214 -6.06 -21.08 -10.37
N LEU A 215 -7.07 -21.23 -9.51
CA LEU A 215 -7.91 -20.13 -9.05
C LEU A 215 -7.03 -19.03 -8.43
N LYS A 216 -7.30 -17.78 -8.81
CA LYS A 216 -6.63 -16.60 -8.25
C LYS A 216 -7.68 -15.57 -7.87
N TYR A 217 -7.35 -14.80 -6.84
CA TYR A 217 -8.17 -13.74 -6.30
C TYR A 217 -7.44 -12.43 -6.51
N ARG A 218 -8.08 -11.47 -7.16
CA ARG A 218 -7.49 -10.15 -7.39
C ARG A 218 -8.35 -9.05 -6.79
N VAL A 219 -7.88 -8.46 -5.71
CA VAL A 219 -8.46 -7.24 -5.12
C VAL A 219 -8.07 -6.05 -6.00
N CYS A 220 -9.03 -5.19 -6.31
CA CYS A 220 -8.86 -4.03 -7.19
C CYS A 220 -9.47 -2.77 -6.57
N LEU A 221 -8.67 -1.71 -6.52
CA LEU A 221 -9.11 -0.35 -6.18
C LEU A 221 -8.74 0.56 -7.34
N ASP A 222 -9.76 0.98 -8.09
CA ASP A 222 -9.64 1.72 -9.35
C ASP A 222 -9.39 3.24 -9.14
N GLN A 223 -8.71 3.61 -8.04
CA GLN A 223 -8.34 4.98 -7.65
C GLN A 223 -6.81 5.19 -7.77
N ALA A 224 -6.37 6.02 -8.72
CA ALA A 224 -4.95 6.25 -8.99
C ALA A 224 -4.20 6.95 -7.84
N ILE A 225 -4.89 7.76 -7.05
CA ILE A 225 -4.31 8.50 -5.91
C ILE A 225 -3.80 7.53 -4.84
N LEU A 226 -4.53 6.44 -4.61
CA LEU A 226 -4.18 5.50 -3.55
C LEU A 226 -2.87 4.78 -3.85
N ILE A 227 -2.64 4.39 -5.10
CA ILE A 227 -1.37 3.77 -5.48
C ILE A 227 -0.21 4.77 -5.40
N ASP A 228 -0.42 6.02 -5.83
CA ASP A 228 0.59 7.07 -5.70
C ASP A 228 0.95 7.32 -4.23
N LEU A 229 -0.05 7.39 -3.35
CA LEU A 229 0.17 7.51 -1.91
C LEU A 229 0.99 6.33 -1.39
N ILE A 230 0.56 5.09 -1.64
CA ILE A 230 1.27 3.89 -1.17
C ILE A 230 2.73 3.91 -1.63
N LEU A 231 3.00 4.17 -2.91
CA LEU A 231 4.37 4.20 -3.43
C LEU A 231 5.20 5.35 -2.83
N SER A 232 4.60 6.51 -2.60
CA SER A 232 5.31 7.66 -2.00
C SER A 232 5.75 7.44 -0.54
N LEU A 233 5.15 6.47 0.17
CA LEU A 233 5.49 6.15 1.56
C LEU A 233 6.75 5.30 1.69
N GLU A 234 7.32 4.80 0.58
CA GLU A 234 8.42 3.81 0.59
C GLU A 234 9.61 4.25 1.45
N GLU A 235 10.16 5.43 1.18
CA GLU A 235 11.35 5.91 1.88
C GLU A 235 11.08 6.12 3.37
N THR A 236 9.92 6.69 3.72
CA THR A 236 9.50 6.93 5.10
C THR A 236 9.37 5.63 5.87
N ILE A 237 8.70 4.62 5.30
CA ILE A 237 8.53 3.30 5.92
C ILE A 237 9.88 2.60 6.06
N LYS A 238 10.73 2.67 5.03
CA LYS A 238 12.04 2.01 5.05
C LYS A 238 12.97 2.60 6.12
N LYS A 239 12.99 3.93 6.26
CA LYS A 239 13.72 4.60 7.34
C LYS A 239 13.21 4.16 8.71
N ALA A 240 11.89 4.13 8.90
CA ALA A 240 11.27 3.69 10.15
C ALA A 240 11.70 2.27 10.56
N CYS A 241 11.67 1.33 9.62
CA CYS A 241 12.02 -0.06 9.86
C CYS A 241 13.49 -0.26 10.25
N ILE A 242 14.42 0.58 9.77
CA ILE A 242 15.84 0.48 10.15
C ILE A 242 16.04 0.85 11.63
N HIS A 243 15.12 1.62 12.22
CA HIS A 243 15.20 2.10 13.59
C HIS A 243 14.27 1.37 14.59
N SER A 244 13.40 0.47 14.13
CA SER A 244 12.51 -0.34 14.98
C SER A 244 12.54 -1.81 14.57
N LYS A 245 12.83 -2.69 15.54
CA LYS A 245 12.86 -4.14 15.31
C LYS A 245 11.46 -4.71 15.03
N GLU A 246 10.44 -4.12 15.63
CA GLU A 246 9.03 -4.48 15.49
C GLU A 246 8.56 -4.18 14.05
N LEU A 247 8.84 -2.98 13.56
CA LEU A 247 8.54 -2.59 12.17
C LEU A 247 9.39 -3.38 11.16
N ALA A 248 10.68 -3.61 11.44
CA ALA A 248 11.53 -4.47 10.61
C ALA A 248 10.98 -5.89 10.49
N THR A 249 10.56 -6.48 11.62
CA THR A 249 9.96 -7.82 11.68
C THR A 249 8.69 -7.87 10.83
N SER A 250 7.82 -6.88 10.99
CA SER A 250 6.58 -6.76 10.22
C SER A 250 6.82 -6.59 8.72
N TYR A 251 7.84 -5.81 8.33
CA TYR A 251 8.24 -5.64 6.94
C TYR A 251 8.70 -6.95 6.30
N ILE A 252 9.59 -7.69 6.98
CA ILE A 252 10.05 -8.99 6.49
C ILE A 252 8.88 -9.98 6.45
N ARG A 253 8.00 -9.97 7.45
CA ARG A 253 6.83 -10.86 7.51
C ARG A 253 5.89 -10.66 6.31
N GLY A 254 5.60 -9.43 5.91
CA GLY A 254 4.80 -9.15 4.73
C GLY A 254 5.47 -9.62 3.43
N MET A 255 6.79 -9.40 3.30
CA MET A 255 7.57 -9.95 2.17
C MET A 255 7.56 -11.48 2.14
N MET A 256 7.64 -12.14 3.29
CA MET A 256 7.58 -13.62 3.40
C MET A 256 6.20 -14.16 3.03
N ALA A 257 5.13 -13.45 3.41
CA ALA A 257 3.77 -13.82 3.04
C ALA A 257 3.56 -13.82 1.52
N GLY A 258 4.19 -12.89 0.80
CA GLY A 258 4.18 -12.86 -0.68
C GLY A 258 5.22 -13.80 -1.31
N GLU A 259 6.50 -13.44 -1.20
CA GLU A 259 7.61 -14.06 -1.94
C GLU A 259 8.33 -15.19 -1.17
N GLY A 260 8.01 -15.35 0.11
CA GLY A 260 8.67 -16.36 0.95
C GLY A 260 8.32 -17.79 0.56
N THR A 261 9.28 -18.70 0.69
CA THR A 261 9.07 -20.14 0.56
C THR A 261 9.75 -20.86 1.72
N VAL A 262 9.17 -21.96 2.17
CA VAL A 262 9.76 -22.87 3.15
C VAL A 262 10.01 -24.23 2.54
N TYR A 263 11.17 -24.82 2.85
CA TYR A 263 11.57 -26.15 2.44
C TYR A 263 11.73 -27.03 3.67
N PHE A 264 11.15 -28.24 3.65
CA PHE A 264 11.17 -29.18 4.78
C PHE A 264 11.71 -30.59 4.45
N ASN A 265 11.93 -30.90 3.17
CA ASN A 265 12.27 -32.25 2.69
C ASN A 265 13.76 -32.60 2.92
N LYS A 266 14.62 -32.43 1.91
CA LYS A 266 16.05 -32.79 1.97
C LYS A 266 16.86 -31.83 2.86
N SER A 267 16.61 -30.54 2.70
CA SER A 267 17.21 -29.46 3.48
C SER A 267 16.11 -28.58 4.07
N ARG A 268 16.37 -28.03 5.25
CA ARG A 268 15.41 -27.17 5.96
C ARG A 268 15.89 -25.74 5.95
N TYR A 269 15.11 -24.88 5.33
CA TYR A 269 15.39 -23.45 5.26
C TYR A 269 14.14 -22.70 4.84
N VAL A 270 14.10 -21.42 5.17
CA VAL A 270 13.20 -20.46 4.52
C VAL A 270 13.99 -19.61 3.54
N ARG A 271 13.29 -19.11 2.54
CA ARG A 271 13.90 -18.35 1.45
C ARG A 271 12.96 -17.26 0.95
N ILE A 272 13.50 -16.08 0.71
CA ILE A 272 12.86 -15.03 -0.08
C ILE A 272 13.57 -14.97 -1.42
N GLU A 273 12.84 -14.90 -2.54
CA GLU A 273 13.41 -14.70 -3.87
C GLU A 273 12.77 -13.50 -4.56
N MET A 274 13.57 -12.66 -5.21
CA MET A 274 13.06 -11.52 -5.97
C MET A 274 14.08 -11.03 -7.01
N LYS A 275 13.58 -10.33 -8.04
CA LYS A 275 14.44 -9.72 -9.07
C LYS A 275 15.04 -8.38 -8.65
N ASN A 276 14.41 -7.70 -7.69
CA ASN A 276 14.82 -6.37 -7.26
C ASN A 276 16.01 -6.47 -6.29
N GLU A 277 17.22 -6.25 -6.79
CA GLU A 277 18.45 -6.28 -5.97
C GLU A 277 18.44 -5.22 -4.86
N ARG A 278 17.87 -4.04 -5.09
CA ARG A 278 17.79 -2.98 -4.07
C ARG A 278 16.95 -3.43 -2.88
N GLU A 279 15.84 -4.10 -3.17
CA GLU A 279 14.96 -4.66 -2.14
C GLU A 279 15.64 -5.79 -1.36
N ILE A 280 16.41 -6.65 -2.04
CA ILE A 280 17.25 -7.67 -1.39
C ILE A 280 18.26 -7.03 -0.43
N LYS A 281 18.99 -6.01 -0.88
CA LYS A 281 19.97 -5.30 -0.03
C LYS A 281 19.30 -4.71 1.20
N TYR A 282 18.13 -4.09 1.02
CA TYR A 282 17.35 -3.55 2.13
C TYR A 282 16.93 -4.65 3.12
N LEU A 283 16.36 -5.76 2.64
CA LEU A 283 15.98 -6.90 3.48
C LEU A 283 17.17 -7.51 4.23
N THR A 284 18.35 -7.59 3.61
CA THR A 284 19.55 -8.07 4.30
C THR A 284 19.95 -7.16 5.47
N GLY A 285 19.79 -5.85 5.32
CA GLY A 285 19.97 -4.89 6.40
C GLY A 285 19.02 -5.15 7.57
N LEU A 286 17.75 -5.44 7.27
CA LEU A 286 16.75 -5.79 8.30
C LEU A 286 17.05 -7.14 8.98
N PHE A 287 17.46 -8.17 8.23
CA PHE A 287 17.87 -9.44 8.83
C PHE A 287 19.08 -9.28 9.77
N LYS A 288 20.04 -8.43 9.40
CA LYS A 288 21.18 -8.08 10.25
C LYS A 288 20.74 -7.36 11.52
N LEU A 289 19.84 -6.38 11.41
CA LEU A 289 19.24 -5.67 12.55
C LEU A 289 18.56 -6.62 13.54
N LEU A 290 17.88 -7.66 13.03
CA LEU A 290 17.21 -8.69 13.82
C LEU A 290 18.12 -9.86 14.26
N SER A 291 19.42 -9.74 13.97
CA SER A 291 20.46 -10.72 14.34
C SER A 291 20.16 -12.13 13.82
N TYR A 292 19.69 -12.26 12.58
CA TYR A 292 19.57 -13.56 11.91
C TYR A 292 20.84 -13.90 11.16
N GLU A 293 21.22 -15.18 11.17
CA GLU A 293 22.19 -15.71 10.22
C GLU A 293 21.49 -16.03 8.90
N TYR A 294 22.01 -15.46 7.82
CA TYR A 294 21.45 -15.65 6.48
C TYR A 294 22.56 -15.76 5.43
N LYS A 295 22.21 -16.34 4.27
CA LYS A 295 23.06 -16.34 3.07
C LYS A 295 22.34 -15.63 1.93
N VAL A 296 23.06 -14.81 1.19
CA VAL A 296 22.57 -14.16 -0.03
C VAL A 296 23.22 -14.83 -1.23
N SER A 297 22.45 -15.13 -2.26
CA SER A 297 23.01 -15.66 -3.51
C SER A 297 22.19 -15.25 -4.71
N LEU A 298 22.86 -15.05 -5.84
CA LEU A 298 22.21 -14.95 -7.15
C LEU A 298 21.96 -16.36 -7.70
N ARG A 299 20.75 -16.62 -8.23
CA ARG A 299 20.46 -17.93 -8.83
C ARG A 299 21.20 -18.10 -10.15
N SER A 300 21.91 -19.21 -10.28
CA SER A 300 22.55 -19.62 -11.55
C SER A 300 21.52 -19.96 -12.65
N THR A 301 20.34 -20.47 -12.27
CA THR A 301 19.34 -20.97 -13.22
C THR A 301 18.32 -19.92 -13.68
N ARG A 302 18.29 -18.73 -13.06
CA ARG A 302 17.35 -17.66 -13.41
C ARG A 302 18.05 -16.31 -13.38
N LYS A 303 18.15 -15.68 -14.56
CA LYS A 303 18.79 -14.37 -14.72
C LYS A 303 18.21 -13.35 -13.75
N ASN A 304 19.09 -12.65 -13.04
CA ASN A 304 18.78 -11.57 -12.11
C ASN A 304 17.81 -11.95 -10.98
N MET A 305 17.77 -13.22 -10.56
CA MET A 305 16.97 -13.65 -9.43
C MET A 305 17.85 -13.81 -8.20
N TRP A 306 17.66 -12.94 -7.23
CA TRP A 306 18.38 -12.94 -5.97
C TRP A 306 17.58 -13.67 -4.90
N SER A 307 18.29 -14.30 -3.96
CA SER A 307 17.66 -15.09 -2.91
C SER A 307 18.36 -14.85 -1.56
N ILE A 308 17.57 -14.73 -0.49
CA ILE A 308 18.04 -14.73 0.90
C ILE A 308 17.60 -16.04 1.54
N TYR A 309 18.52 -16.75 2.19
CA TYR A 309 18.29 -18.05 2.85
C TYR A 309 18.51 -17.93 4.34
N VAL A 310 17.56 -18.46 5.14
CA VAL A 310 17.73 -18.65 6.58
C VAL A 310 17.69 -20.15 6.86
N GLY A 311 18.81 -20.68 7.34
CA GLY A 311 19.04 -22.12 7.48
C GLY A 311 18.36 -22.75 8.69
N ALA A 312 18.46 -24.09 8.78
CA ALA A 312 17.80 -24.91 9.79
C ALA A 312 17.99 -24.43 11.24
N LYS A 313 19.21 -23.99 11.60
CA LYS A 313 19.57 -23.50 12.95
C LYS A 313 18.74 -22.31 13.40
N GLN A 314 18.32 -21.46 12.46
CA GLN A 314 17.58 -20.23 12.74
C GLN A 314 16.06 -20.40 12.60
N LEU A 315 15.56 -21.58 12.18
CA LEU A 315 14.13 -21.75 11.85
C LEU A 315 13.20 -21.61 13.05
N ARG A 316 13.62 -22.02 14.25
CA ARG A 316 12.81 -21.84 15.46
C ARG A 316 12.66 -20.37 15.81
N LYS A 317 13.76 -19.61 15.77
CA LYS A 317 13.77 -18.15 15.95
C LYS A 317 12.88 -17.49 14.88
N PHE A 318 13.03 -17.90 13.63
CA PHE A 318 12.27 -17.39 12.50
C PHE A 318 10.76 -17.65 12.65
N TYR A 319 10.37 -18.85 13.06
CA TYR A 319 8.97 -19.24 13.32
C TYR A 319 8.33 -18.40 14.43
N ASN A 320 9.04 -18.18 15.53
CA ASN A 320 8.52 -17.42 16.67
C ASN A 320 8.49 -15.91 16.42
N GLY A 321 9.41 -15.36 15.62
CA GLY A 321 9.53 -13.91 15.42
C GLY A 321 8.88 -13.39 14.14
N ILE A 322 9.31 -13.91 12.98
CA ILE A 322 8.91 -13.38 11.66
C ILE A 322 7.74 -14.20 11.11
N GLY A 323 7.94 -15.49 10.85
CA GLY A 323 6.95 -16.37 10.24
C GLY A 323 6.58 -15.99 8.81
N PHE A 324 5.38 -16.42 8.40
CA PHE A 324 4.78 -16.18 7.08
C PHE A 324 3.51 -15.30 7.16
N GLY A 325 3.29 -14.63 8.29
CA GLY A 325 2.15 -13.73 8.53
C GLY A 325 0.82 -14.37 8.17
N SER A 326 0.06 -13.69 7.30
CA SER A 326 -1.26 -14.13 6.84
C SER A 326 -1.27 -15.45 6.02
N HIS A 327 -0.13 -15.95 5.55
CA HIS A 327 -0.06 -17.14 4.71
C HIS A 327 -0.08 -18.45 5.52
N LYS A 328 -1.26 -18.83 6.02
CA LYS A 328 -1.46 -19.98 6.94
C LYS A 328 -0.82 -21.30 6.49
N LYS A 329 -0.92 -21.67 5.20
CA LYS A 329 -0.32 -22.92 4.70
C LYS A 329 1.22 -22.96 4.81
N ARG A 330 1.90 -21.86 4.48
CA ARG A 330 3.37 -21.76 4.61
C ARG A 330 3.78 -21.72 6.07
N GLN A 331 3.00 -21.06 6.92
CA GLN A 331 3.22 -21.06 8.37
C GLN A 331 3.15 -22.47 8.96
N ALA A 332 2.18 -23.29 8.56
CA ALA A 332 2.09 -24.68 9.00
C ALA A 332 3.30 -25.52 8.56
N VAL A 333 3.80 -25.31 7.32
CA VAL A 333 5.01 -25.99 6.85
C VAL A 333 6.27 -25.52 7.60
N LEU A 334 6.34 -24.24 7.96
CA LEU A 334 7.41 -23.70 8.79
C LEU A 334 7.42 -24.30 10.19
N GLU A 335 6.26 -24.45 10.81
CA GLU A 335 6.13 -25.10 12.11
C GLU A 335 6.67 -26.53 12.08
N MET A 336 6.26 -27.32 11.08
CA MET A 336 6.79 -28.67 10.88
C MET A 336 8.32 -28.66 10.66
N ALA A 337 8.83 -27.71 9.87
CA ALA A 337 10.27 -27.60 9.60
C ALA A 337 11.07 -27.21 10.86
N ALA A 338 10.53 -26.34 11.70
CA ALA A 338 11.14 -25.86 12.94
C ALA A 338 11.13 -26.93 14.05
N ASN A 339 10.07 -27.75 14.14
CA ASN A 339 9.91 -28.77 15.18
C ASN A 339 10.63 -30.10 14.88
N LYS A 340 11.09 -30.31 13.64
CA LYS A 340 11.83 -31.52 13.27
C LYS A 340 13.22 -31.54 13.93
N LYS A 341 13.61 -32.68 14.54
CA LYS A 341 14.97 -32.86 15.09
C LYS A 341 16.04 -32.61 14.01
N LEU A 342 17.11 -31.89 14.37
CA LEU A 342 18.27 -31.68 13.51
C LEU A 342 18.99 -33.02 13.29
N ARG A 343 19.34 -33.30 12.02
CA ARG A 343 20.28 -34.37 11.67
C ARG A 343 21.70 -33.90 12.01
N VAL A 344 22.62 -34.82 12.32
CA VAL A 344 24.02 -34.52 12.71
C VAL A 344 24.69 -33.52 11.74
N ASN A 345 24.50 -33.70 10.43
CA ASN A 345 25.09 -32.82 9.39
C ASN A 345 24.44 -31.43 9.28
N GLN A 346 23.41 -31.12 10.07
CA GLN A 346 22.76 -29.81 10.15
C GLN A 346 23.20 -29.03 11.40
N TYR A 347 24.05 -29.61 12.25
CA TYR A 347 24.66 -28.93 13.40
C TYR A 347 25.96 -28.20 13.04
N ILE A 348 26.56 -28.50 11.89
CA ILE A 348 27.79 -27.84 11.39
C ILE A 348 27.44 -26.46 10.81
#